data_AF-Q2IYT4-F1
#
_entry.id   AF-Q2IYT4-F1
#
_cell.length_a   1.000
_cell.length_b   1.000
_cell.length_c   1.000
_cell.angle_alpha   90.00
_cell.angle_beta   90.00
_cell.angle_gamma   90.00
#
_symmetry.space_group_name_H-M   'P 1'
#
loop_
_entity.id
_entity.type
_entity.pdbx_description
1 polymer ?
#
loop_
_entity_poly.entity_id
_entity_poly.type
_entity_poly.pdbx_seq_one_letter_code
_entity_poly.pdbx_strand_id
1 'polypeptide(L)' 'MASLTSQAPVQREAIGEPRRHGWISEIREFWGQFFVQAFKPYRPELHYMRGPGPAWRAKHGHGKPPRQI' A
#
# COMPACT_ATOMS: atom_id res chain seq x y z
N MET A 1 -43.11 43.41 -39.07
CA MET A 1 -43.10 41.96 -38.85
C MET A 1 -42.02 41.66 -37.83
N ALA A 2 -42.34 41.70 -36.54
CA ALA A 2 -41.38 41.41 -35.47
C ALA A 2 -41.47 39.92 -35.13
N SER A 3 -40.49 39.13 -35.56
CA SER A 3 -40.36 37.75 -35.10
C SER A 3 -39.38 37.71 -33.93
N LEU A 4 -39.92 37.24 -32.82
CA LEU A 4 -39.35 37.17 -31.49
C LEU A 4 -38.06 36.35 -31.45
N THR A 5 -37.03 36.90 -30.80
CA THR A 5 -35.93 36.13 -30.22
C THR A 5 -36.49 35.18 -29.16
N SER A 6 -36.26 33.88 -29.31
CA SER A 6 -36.53 32.84 -28.31
C SER A 6 -35.69 31.60 -28.63
N GLN A 7 -35.06 30.87 -27.73
CA GLN A 7 -34.57 31.06 -26.38
C GLN A 7 -33.68 29.83 -26.11
N ALA A 8 -32.54 30.06 -25.46
CA ALA A 8 -31.70 29.09 -24.74
C ALA A 8 -30.93 27.99 -25.52
N PRO A 9 -29.66 27.73 -25.13
CA PRO A 9 -28.97 26.52 -25.54
C PRO A 9 -29.69 25.33 -24.90
N VAL A 10 -30.09 24.35 -25.71
CA VAL A 10 -30.49 23.03 -25.23
C VAL A 10 -29.26 22.41 -24.58
N GLN A 11 -29.16 22.61 -23.27
CA GLN A 11 -28.28 21.82 -22.41
C GLN A 11 -28.78 20.39 -22.55
N ARG A 12 -28.16 19.63 -23.47
CA ARG A 12 -28.28 18.18 -23.45
C ARG A 12 -27.59 17.75 -22.18
N GLU A 13 -28.41 17.60 -21.15
CA GLU A 13 -28.09 16.95 -19.90
C GLU A 13 -27.22 15.75 -20.26
N ALA A 14 -25.94 15.82 -19.87
CA ALA A 14 -25.13 14.64 -19.74
C ALA A 14 -25.90 13.80 -18.72
N ILE A 15 -26.73 12.88 -19.25
CA ILE A 15 -27.38 11.80 -18.54
C ILE A 15 -26.31 11.27 -17.61
N GLY A 16 -26.43 11.66 -16.34
CA GLY A 16 -25.48 11.32 -15.32
C GLY A 16 -25.49 9.82 -15.26
N GLU A 17 -24.49 9.19 -15.87
CA GLU A 17 -24.18 7.80 -15.64
C GLU A 17 -24.26 7.63 -14.12
N PRO A 18 -25.22 6.83 -13.60
CA PRO A 18 -25.34 6.65 -12.18
C PRO A 18 -23.99 6.07 -11.78
N ARG A 19 -23.18 6.88 -11.09
CA ARG A 19 -21.91 6.44 -10.55
C ARG A 19 -22.26 5.29 -9.63
N ARG A 20 -22.23 4.08 -10.18
CA ARG A 20 -22.18 2.83 -9.45
C ARG A 20 -20.80 2.81 -8.80
N HIS A 21 -20.57 3.73 -7.90
CA HIS A 21 -19.65 3.59 -6.78
C HIS A 21 -20.32 2.59 -5.84
N GLY A 22 -20.57 1.40 -6.38
CA GLY A 22 -21.16 0.29 -5.68
C GLY A 22 -19.98 -0.45 -5.13
N TRP A 23 -19.94 -0.57 -3.80
CA TRP A 23 -19.37 -1.62 -2.95
C TRP A 23 -18.33 -2.59 -3.57
N ILE A 24 -18.52 -3.09 -4.79
CA ILE A 24 -17.50 -3.72 -5.65
C ILE A 24 -16.22 -2.86 -5.75
N SER A 25 -16.33 -1.53 -5.89
CA SER A 25 -15.14 -0.65 -5.90
C SER A 25 -14.39 -0.70 -4.58
N GLU A 26 -15.12 -0.64 -3.47
CA GLU A 26 -14.56 -0.73 -2.12
C GLU A 26 -13.91 -2.09 -1.86
N ILE A 27 -14.55 -3.18 -2.30
CA ILE A 27 -13.98 -4.53 -2.23
C ILE A 27 -12.68 -4.61 -3.04
N ARG A 28 -12.66 -4.07 -4.26
CA ARG A 28 -11.46 -4.10 -5.10
C ARG A 28 -10.31 -3.29 -4.49
N GLU A 29 -10.61 -2.14 -3.91
CA GLU A 29 -9.63 -1.30 -3.19
C GLU A 29 -9.08 -2.03 -1.96
N PHE A 30 -9.95 -2.68 -1.18
CA PHE A 30 -9.55 -3.50 -0.04
C PHE A 30 -8.62 -4.64 -0.45
N TRP A 31 -8.99 -5.43 -1.47
CA TRP A 31 -8.16 -6.54 -1.94
C TRP A 31 -6.81 -6.05 -2.46
N GLY A 32 -6.78 -4.94 -3.20
CA GLY A 32 -5.54 -4.32 -3.67
C GLY A 32 -4.59 -3.98 -2.51
N GLN A 33 -5.10 -3.32 -1.46
CA GLN A 33 -4.30 -3.00 -0.27
C GLN A 33 -3.89 -4.25 0.52
N PHE A 34 -4.79 -5.22 0.64
CA PHE A 34 -4.53 -6.47 1.34
C PHE A 34 -3.37 -7.25 0.71
N PHE A 35 -3.37 -7.45 -0.61
CA PHE A 35 -2.28 -8.16 -1.29
C PHE A 35 -0.95 -7.45 -1.14
N VAL A 36 -0.93 -6.11 -1.25
CA VAL A 36 0.30 -5.34 -1.04
C VAL A 36 0.85 -5.54 0.36
N GLN A 37 -0.01 -5.57 1.40
CA GLN A 37 0.42 -5.75 2.79
C GLN A 37 0.78 -7.21 3.13
N ALA A 38 -0.01 -8.17 2.65
CA ALA A 38 0.16 -9.59 2.94
C ALA A 38 1.44 -10.14 2.30
N PHE A 39 1.79 -9.66 1.11
CA PHE A 39 2.97 -10.08 0.37
C PHE A 39 4.11 -9.07 0.42
N LYS A 40 4.14 -8.18 1.43
CA LYS A 40 5.32 -7.34 1.64
C LYS A 40 6.53 -8.24 1.82
N PRO A 41 7.62 -8.02 1.06
CA PRO A 41 8.85 -8.79 1.24
C PRO A 41 9.27 -8.75 2.70
N TYR A 42 9.39 -9.93 3.31
CA TYR A 42 9.94 -10.04 4.65
C TYR A 42 11.38 -9.52 4.58
N ARG A 43 11.64 -8.43 5.28
CA ARG A 43 12.96 -7.81 5.42
C ARG A 43 13.59 -8.29 6.72
N PRO A 44 14.25 -9.47 6.73
CA PRO A 44 14.93 -9.97 7.90
C PRO A 44 15.99 -8.99 8.39
N GLU A 45 16.54 -8.12 7.53
CA GLU A 45 17.53 -7.09 7.90
C GLU A 45 17.05 -6.09 8.97
N LEU A 46 15.74 -5.91 9.16
CA LEU A 46 15.16 -5.11 10.25
C LEU A 46 15.01 -5.90 11.56
N HIS A 47 14.90 -7.21 11.45
CA HIS A 47 14.58 -8.11 12.57
C HIS A 47 15.81 -8.90 13.05
N TYR A 48 16.87 -8.93 12.23
CA TYR A 48 18.13 -9.60 12.49
C TYR A 48 19.21 -8.59 12.88
N MET A 49 18.93 -7.79 13.89
CA MET A 49 19.91 -6.91 14.51
C MET A 49 20.42 -7.58 15.79
N ARG A 50 21.49 -8.38 15.64
CA ARG A 50 22.59 -8.59 16.61
C ARG A 50 23.40 -9.90 16.39
N GLY A 51 23.31 -10.54 15.23
CA GLY A 51 24.09 -11.76 14.97
C GLY A 51 23.90 -12.81 16.07
N PRO A 52 24.83 -13.76 16.24
CA PRO A 52 24.74 -14.67 17.35
C PRO A 52 24.87 -13.93 18.68
N GLY A 53 23.81 -13.98 19.48
CA GLY A 53 23.78 -13.40 20.82
C GLY A 53 24.84 -14.00 21.75
N PRO A 54 25.07 -13.42 22.94
CA PRO A 54 26.06 -13.90 23.90
C PRO A 54 25.92 -15.39 24.23
N ALA A 55 24.68 -15.90 24.30
CA ALA A 55 24.39 -17.31 24.54
C ALA A 55 24.85 -18.25 23.42
N TRP A 56 24.87 -17.78 22.17
CA TRP A 56 25.43 -18.54 21.04
C TRP A 56 26.96 -18.49 21.06
N ARG A 57 27.55 -17.33 21.37
CA ARG A 57 29.01 -17.18 21.51
C ARG A 57 29.58 -17.96 22.69
N ALA A 58 28.85 -18.11 23.79
CA ALA A 58 29.26 -18.95 24.91
C ALA A 58 29.35 -20.45 24.53
N LYS A 59 28.54 -20.89 23.57
CA LYS A 59 28.51 -22.29 23.11
C LYS A 59 29.48 -22.57 21.98
N HIS A 60 29.77 -21.58 21.12
CA HIS A 60 30.49 -21.78 19.86
C HIS A 60 31.67 -20.83 19.63
N GLY A 61 31.84 -19.80 20.48
CA GLY A 61 32.86 -18.77 20.36
C GLY A 61 34.23 -19.15 20.96
N HIS A 62 34.50 -20.43 21.17
CA HIS A 62 35.80 -20.92 21.62
C HIS A 62 36.85 -20.75 20.50
N GLY A 63 37.29 -19.52 20.29
CA GLY A 63 38.22 -19.16 19.22
C GLY A 63 38.90 -17.83 19.49
N LYS A 64 39.89 -17.88 20.40
CA LYS A 64 40.90 -16.86 20.73
C LYS A 64 40.48 -15.77 21.75
N PRO A 65 41.22 -15.62 22.87
CA PRO A 65 41.00 -14.53 23.80
C PRO A 65 41.41 -13.19 23.16
N PRO A 66 40.77 -12.07 23.53
CA PRO A 66 41.21 -10.75 23.10
C PRO A 66 42.61 -10.49 23.67
N ARG A 67 43.57 -10.13 22.78
CA ARG A 67 44.79 -9.47 23.23
C ARG A 67 44.39 -8.09 23.74
N GLN A 68 44.54 -7.94 25.05
CA GLN A 68 44.81 -6.68 25.74
C GLN A 68 45.76 -5.79 24.93
N ILE A 69 45.37 -4.66 24.32
CA ILE A 69 46.34 -3.60 23.95
C ILE A 69 46.03 -2.43 24.87
#